data_AF-A0A1M3E3P2-F1
#
_entry.id   AF-A0A1M3E3P2-F1
#
_cell.length_a   1.000
_cell.length_b   1.000
_cell.length_c   1.000
_cell.angle_alpha   90.00
_cell.angle_beta   90.00
_cell.angle_gamma   90.00
#
_symmetry.space_group_name_H-M   'P 1'
#
loop_
_entity.id
_entity.type
_entity.pdbx_description
1 polymer ?
#
loop_
_entity_poly.entity_id
_entity_poly.type
_entity_poly.pdbx_seq_one_letter_code
_entity_poly.pdbx_strand_id
1 'polypeptide(L)'
;MAEFLAAHKRTAVNEGGYANVAADRGGETYKGIARNFWPKWSGWAIVDSMKPLAHNAKIKNAELESQVNMFYKRNFWDKISGDAIDDQETAFKLYDFAVTSGQPKSIQQIQKVLGLPETGKITPQLIEAINNPAKHLIK
;
A
#
# COMPACT_ATOMS: atom_id res chain seq x y z
N MET A 1 1.91 -9.66 -15.90
CA MET A 1 1.55 -8.48 -15.10
C MET A 1 1.13 -8.93 -13.71
N ALA A 2 1.59 -8.20 -12.70
CA ALA A 2 1.37 -8.51 -11.30
C ALA A 2 -0.06 -8.13 -10.86
N GLU A 3 -0.59 -8.91 -9.92
CA GLU A 3 -1.96 -8.78 -9.44
C GLU A 3 -1.99 -8.11 -8.06
N PHE A 4 -2.73 -7.00 -7.96
CA PHE A 4 -2.87 -6.23 -6.71
C PHE A 4 -3.37 -7.12 -5.56
N LEU A 5 -4.44 -7.90 -5.75
CA LEU A 5 -5.02 -8.68 -4.65
C LEU A 5 -4.06 -9.76 -4.12
N ALA A 6 -3.20 -10.30 -4.98
CA ALA A 6 -2.19 -11.28 -4.57
C ALA A 6 -1.11 -10.62 -3.69
N ALA A 7 -0.65 -9.42 -4.05
CA ALA A 7 0.29 -8.64 -3.24
C ALA A 7 -0.38 -8.14 -1.94
N HIS A 8 -1.57 -7.56 -2.05
CA HIS A 8 -2.31 -6.99 -0.92
C HIS A 8 -2.53 -8.03 0.17
N LYS A 9 -2.88 -9.28 -0.21
CA LYS A 9 -3.07 -10.43 0.69
C LYS A 9 -1.88 -10.73 1.61
N ARG A 10 -0.67 -10.34 1.22
CA ARG A 10 0.57 -10.61 1.95
C ARG A 10 1.05 -9.46 2.83
N THR A 11 0.48 -8.26 2.68
CA THR A 11 0.91 -7.07 3.43
C THR A 11 0.36 -7.06 4.85
N ALA A 12 1.13 -6.51 5.80
CA ALA A 12 0.81 -6.43 7.23
C ALA A 12 -0.56 -5.80 7.54
N VAL A 13 -1.08 -4.99 6.61
CA VAL A 13 -2.44 -4.44 6.61
C VAL A 13 -3.51 -5.51 6.83
N ASN A 14 -3.38 -6.71 6.26
CA ASN A 14 -4.40 -7.75 6.44
C ASN A 14 -4.45 -8.31 7.85
N GLU A 15 -3.30 -8.26 8.53
CA GLU A 15 -3.20 -8.71 9.91
C GLU A 15 -3.88 -7.71 10.84
N GLY A 16 -3.88 -6.41 10.49
CA GLY A 16 -4.45 -5.32 11.27
C GLY A 16 -5.97 -5.36 11.47
N GLY A 17 -6.42 -4.88 12.63
CA GLY A 17 -7.82 -4.65 12.97
C GLY A 17 -8.09 -3.20 13.35
N TYR A 18 -9.18 -2.96 14.08
CA TYR A 18 -9.50 -1.66 14.69
C TYR A 18 -8.53 -1.32 15.83
N ALA A 19 -8.06 -0.08 15.93
CA ALA A 19 -7.36 0.41 17.11
C ALA A 19 -7.64 1.90 17.31
N ASN A 20 -7.75 2.32 18.57
CA ASN A 20 -7.90 3.73 18.93
C ASN A 20 -7.08 3.99 20.19
N VAL A 21 -5.84 4.43 20.02
CA VAL A 21 -4.87 4.60 21.09
C VAL A 21 -4.73 6.09 21.41
N ALA A 22 -5.01 6.47 22.66
CA ALA A 22 -4.81 7.84 23.13
C ALA A 22 -3.32 8.21 23.01
N ALA A 23 -3.03 9.33 22.33
CA ALA A 23 -1.70 9.85 21.96
C ALA A 23 -1.10 9.40 20.61
N ASP A 24 -1.77 8.54 19.83
CA ASP A 24 -1.35 8.33 18.43
C ASP A 24 -1.75 9.54 17.56
N ARG A 25 -0.77 10.06 16.79
CA ARG A 25 -1.01 11.11 15.79
C ARG A 25 -2.01 10.68 14.73
N GLY A 26 -2.03 9.39 14.39
CA GLY A 26 -3.00 8.80 13.45
C GLY A 26 -4.42 8.72 14.02
N GLY A 27 -4.55 8.72 15.35
CA GLY A 27 -5.82 8.59 16.06
C GLY A 27 -6.41 7.18 15.90
N GLU A 28 -7.69 7.13 15.57
CA GLU A 28 -8.38 5.88 15.28
C GLU A 28 -7.90 5.28 13.96
N THR A 29 -7.66 3.97 13.95
CA THR A 29 -7.20 3.21 12.78
C THR A 29 -8.07 1.99 12.54
N TYR A 30 -8.25 1.62 11.28
CA TYR A 30 -8.79 0.33 10.87
C TYR A 30 -7.96 -0.21 9.71
N LYS A 31 -7.41 -1.42 9.85
CA LYS A 31 -6.56 -2.03 8.80
C LYS A 31 -5.43 -1.08 8.35
N GLY A 32 -4.81 -0.37 9.29
CA GLY A 32 -3.74 0.60 9.02
C GLY A 32 -4.20 1.94 8.41
N ILE A 33 -5.48 2.12 8.08
CA ILE A 33 -6.02 3.39 7.59
C ILE A 33 -6.31 4.27 8.81
N ALA A 34 -5.55 5.35 8.98
CA ALA A 34 -5.65 6.27 10.10
C ALA A 34 -6.62 7.43 9.83
N ARG A 35 -7.58 7.67 10.74
CA ARG A 35 -8.67 8.64 10.56
C ARG A 35 -8.15 10.07 10.45
N ASN A 36 -7.13 10.43 11.22
CA ASN A 36 -6.59 11.79 11.18
C ASN A 36 -5.92 12.10 9.84
N PHE A 37 -5.33 11.10 9.17
CA PHE A 37 -4.70 11.27 7.86
C PHE A 37 -5.70 11.08 6.71
N TRP A 38 -6.74 10.28 6.92
CA TRP A 38 -7.74 9.95 5.90
C TRP A 38 -9.17 10.17 6.40
N PRO A 39 -9.54 11.40 6.84
CA PRO A 39 -10.83 11.64 7.50
C PRO A 39 -12.02 11.48 6.55
N LYS A 40 -11.78 11.56 5.24
CA LYS A 40 -12.81 11.43 4.19
C LYS A 40 -12.92 10.02 3.62
N TRP A 41 -12.19 9.04 4.16
CA TRP A 41 -12.34 7.65 3.72
C TRP A 41 -13.73 7.14 4.08
N SER A 42 -14.47 6.67 3.08
CA SER A 42 -15.87 6.25 3.23
C SER A 42 -16.05 5.08 4.21
N GLY A 43 -15.00 4.30 4.47
CA GLY A 43 -15.07 3.14 5.36
C GLY A 43 -15.34 3.52 6.80
N TRP A 44 -15.04 4.76 7.18
CA TRP A 44 -15.32 5.28 8.51
C TRP A 44 -16.80 5.23 8.88
N ALA A 45 -17.72 5.44 7.92
CA ALA A 45 -19.16 5.35 8.20
C ALA A 45 -19.55 3.94 8.69
N ILE A 46 -18.96 2.89 8.12
CA ILE A 46 -19.21 1.49 8.50
C ILE A 46 -18.50 1.17 9.82
N VAL A 47 -17.26 1.63 10.01
CA VAL A 47 -16.54 1.45 11.28
C VAL A 47 -17.31 2.10 12.42
N ASP A 48 -17.83 3.32 12.21
CA ASP A 48 -18.61 4.08 13.20
C ASP A 48 -19.93 3.39 13.55
N SER A 49 -20.63 2.81 12.57
CA SER A 49 -21.89 2.09 12.83
C SER A 49 -21.71 0.80 13.63
N MET A 50 -20.48 0.29 13.76
CA MET A 50 -20.16 -0.95 14.46
C MET A 50 -19.56 -0.72 15.86
N LYS A 51 -19.48 0.54 16.32
CA LYS A 51 -18.96 0.88 17.64
C LYS A 51 -19.93 0.46 18.77
N PRO A 52 -19.41 0.17 19.98
CA PRO A 52 -18.00 0.18 20.36
C PRO A 52 -17.23 -1.04 19.82
N LEU A 53 -15.96 -0.83 19.47
CA LEU A 53 -15.07 -1.87 18.96
C LEU A 53 -13.91 -2.12 19.92
N ALA A 54 -13.59 -3.39 20.16
CA ALA A 54 -12.40 -3.77 20.92
C ALA A 54 -11.12 -3.55 20.09
N HIS A 55 -9.98 -3.39 20.76
CA HIS A 55 -8.69 -3.35 20.08
C HIS A 55 -8.47 -4.63 19.26
N ASN A 56 -7.93 -4.47 18.05
CA ASN A 56 -7.73 -5.48 17.02
C ASN A 56 -9.02 -6.16 16.50
N ALA A 57 -10.21 -5.59 16.76
CA ALA A 57 -11.46 -6.12 16.21
C ALA A 57 -11.47 -6.07 14.68
N LYS A 58 -11.92 -7.16 14.05
CA LYS A 58 -12.10 -7.27 12.60
C LYS A 58 -13.58 -7.28 12.27
N ILE A 59 -14.01 -6.36 11.43
CA ILE A 59 -15.41 -6.22 11.04
C ILE A 59 -15.63 -7.10 9.80
N LYS A 60 -16.48 -8.12 9.92
CA LYS A 60 -16.88 -8.95 8.79
C LYS A 60 -17.94 -8.23 7.96
N ASN A 61 -17.50 -7.34 7.08
CA ASN A 61 -18.37 -6.60 6.18
C ASN A 61 -17.72 -6.51 4.79
N ALA A 62 -18.37 -7.10 3.79
CA ALA A 62 -17.80 -7.19 2.43
C ALA A 62 -17.59 -5.82 1.78
N GLU A 63 -18.47 -4.86 2.06
CA GLU A 63 -18.35 -3.49 1.56
C GLU A 63 -17.15 -2.79 2.20
N LEU A 64 -16.95 -2.93 3.52
CA LEU A 64 -15.79 -2.37 4.21
C LEU A 64 -14.47 -2.98 3.69
N GLU A 65 -14.41 -4.30 3.50
CA GLU A 65 -13.23 -4.96 2.93
C GLU A 65 -12.96 -4.47 1.49
N SER A 66 -14.00 -4.26 0.68
CA SER A 66 -13.88 -3.64 -0.65
C SER A 66 -13.30 -2.23 -0.56
N GLN A 67 -13.77 -1.41 0.38
CA GLN A 67 -13.27 -0.05 0.59
C GLN A 67 -11.83 0.01 1.09
N VAL A 68 -11.39 -0.96 1.90
CA VAL A 68 -9.99 -1.13 2.28
C VAL A 68 -9.14 -1.47 1.05
N ASN A 69 -9.56 -2.47 0.27
CA ASN A 69 -8.84 -2.87 -0.95
C ASN A 69 -8.71 -1.71 -1.94
N MET A 70 -9.80 -0.98 -2.22
CA MET A 70 -9.78 0.18 -3.10
C MET A 70 -8.87 1.29 -2.59
N PHE A 71 -8.86 1.53 -1.27
CA PHE A 71 -7.99 2.53 -0.65
C PHE A 71 -6.52 2.20 -0.94
N TYR A 72 -6.11 0.95 -0.69
CA TYR A 72 -4.72 0.54 -0.90
C TYR A 72 -4.33 0.46 -2.37
N LYS A 73 -5.25 0.02 -3.24
CA LYS A 73 -5.02 0.04 -4.69
C LYS A 73 -4.72 1.45 -5.16
N ARG A 74 -5.61 2.40 -4.88
CA ARG A 74 -5.52 3.78 -5.40
C ARG A 74 -4.36 4.59 -4.81
N ASN A 75 -4.10 4.43 -3.51
CA ASN A 75 -3.14 5.29 -2.81
C ASN A 75 -1.71 4.73 -2.81
N PHE A 76 -1.52 3.44 -3.10
CA PHE A 76 -0.19 2.82 -3.02
C PHE A 76 0.13 2.02 -4.29
N TRP A 77 -0.69 1.03 -4.66
CA TRP A 77 -0.42 0.15 -5.82
C TRP A 77 -0.39 0.91 -7.15
N ASP A 78 -1.41 1.71 -7.43
CA ASP A 78 -1.51 2.47 -8.67
C ASP A 78 -0.42 3.55 -8.75
N LYS A 79 0.01 4.06 -7.59
CA LYS A 79 1.08 5.08 -7.48
C LYS A 79 2.47 4.55 -7.77
N ILE A 80 2.67 3.24 -7.68
CA ILE A 80 3.88 2.56 -8.14
C ILE A 80 3.69 1.90 -9.52
N SER A 81 2.53 2.11 -10.16
CA SER A 81 2.13 1.43 -11.40
C SER A 81 2.31 -0.09 -11.32
N GLY A 82 1.87 -0.69 -10.21
CA GLY A 82 2.06 -2.12 -9.94
C GLY A 82 1.48 -3.04 -11.02
N ASP A 83 0.37 -2.64 -11.66
CA ASP A 83 -0.24 -3.38 -12.78
C ASP A 83 0.70 -3.46 -14.01
N ALA A 84 1.68 -2.55 -14.13
CA ALA A 84 2.65 -2.53 -15.22
C ALA A 84 3.92 -3.34 -14.93
N ILE A 85 4.05 -3.90 -13.73
CA ILE A 85 5.20 -4.72 -13.32
C ILE A 85 4.89 -6.18 -13.65
N ASP A 86 5.81 -6.86 -14.33
CA ASP A 86 5.58 -8.25 -14.75
C ASP A 86 5.83 -9.27 -13.64
N ASP A 87 6.88 -9.04 -12.84
CA ASP A 87 7.27 -9.92 -11.74
C ASP A 87 6.46 -9.63 -10.47
N GLN A 88 5.66 -10.61 -10.05
CA GLN A 88 4.75 -10.50 -8.91
C GLN A 88 5.49 -10.21 -7.59
N GLU A 89 6.68 -10.77 -7.40
CA GLU A 89 7.44 -10.64 -6.15
C GLU A 89 8.07 -9.25 -6.03
N THR A 90 8.60 -8.73 -7.14
CA THR A 90 9.09 -7.35 -7.25
C THR A 90 7.95 -6.36 -6.98
N ALA A 91 6.80 -6.55 -7.63
CA ALA A 91 5.63 -5.70 -7.42
C ALA A 91 5.15 -5.73 -5.96
N PHE A 92 5.11 -6.92 -5.34
CA PHE A 92 4.79 -7.09 -3.93
C PHE A 92 5.75 -6.32 -3.02
N LYS A 93 7.07 -6.49 -3.18
CA LYS A 93 8.07 -5.81 -2.33
C LYS A 93 7.97 -4.29 -2.45
N LEU A 94 7.81 -3.78 -3.67
CA LEU A 94 7.67 -2.35 -3.91
C LEU A 94 6.38 -1.80 -3.28
N TYR A 95 5.28 -2.54 -3.41
CA TYR A 95 3.99 -2.20 -2.81
C TYR A 95 4.05 -2.21 -1.27
N ASP A 96 4.57 -3.29 -0.68
CA ASP A 96 4.65 -3.45 0.77
C ASP A 96 5.53 -2.37 1.41
N PHE A 97 6.66 -2.05 0.76
CA PHE A 97 7.51 -0.97 1.20
C PHE A 97 6.88 0.42 1.01
N ALA A 98 6.07 0.62 -0.03
CA ALA A 98 5.31 1.85 -0.21
C ALA A 98 4.24 2.04 0.88
N VAL A 99 3.59 0.96 1.33
CA VAL A 99 2.61 0.98 2.42
C VAL A 99 3.25 1.32 3.76
N THR A 100 4.42 0.72 4.06
CA THR A 100 5.09 0.88 5.36
C THR A 100 5.93 2.15 5.46
N SER A 101 6.59 2.56 4.37
CA SER A 101 7.59 3.64 4.38
C SER A 101 7.23 4.85 3.50
N GLY A 102 6.11 4.77 2.78
CA GLY A 102 5.64 5.80 1.87
C GLY A 102 6.15 5.62 0.42
N GLN A 103 5.31 6.05 -0.52
CA GLN A 103 5.53 5.88 -1.96
C GLN A 103 6.86 6.48 -2.48
N PRO A 104 7.25 7.73 -2.16
CA PRO A 104 8.48 8.31 -2.71
C PRO A 104 9.73 7.50 -2.33
N LYS A 105 9.85 7.09 -1.07
CA LYS A 105 10.97 6.28 -0.58
C LYS A 105 11.02 4.91 -1.26
N SER A 106 9.86 4.30 -1.47
CA SER A 106 9.78 3.02 -2.15
C SER A 106 10.28 3.09 -3.60
N ILE A 107 9.87 4.13 -4.32
CA ILE A 107 10.33 4.37 -5.69
C ILE A 107 11.83 4.70 -5.73
N GLN A 108 12.32 5.54 -4.81
CA GLN A 108 13.75 5.87 -4.73
C GLN A 108 14.62 4.63 -4.51
N GLN A 109 14.17 3.71 -3.66
CA GLN A 109 14.91 2.49 -3.37
C GLN A 109 15.05 1.60 -4.62
N ILE A 110 14.01 1.40 -5.40
CA ILE A 110 14.10 0.59 -6.63
C ILE A 110 14.92 1.31 -7.72
N GLN A 111 14.81 2.64 -7.83
CA GLN A 111 15.67 3.42 -8.72
C GLN A 111 17.14 3.25 -8.38
N LYS A 112 17.49 3.30 -7.09
CA LYS A 112 18.85 3.07 -6.59
C LYS A 112 19.36 1.67 -6.95
N VAL A 113 18.54 0.64 -6.74
CA VAL A 113 18.90 -0.75 -7.09
C VAL A 113 19.17 -0.91 -8.59
N LEU A 114 18.44 -0.17 -9.43
CA LEU A 114 18.57 -0.19 -10.89
C LEU A 114 19.60 0.83 -11.43
N GLY A 115 20.32 1.54 -10.57
CA GLY A 115 21.30 2.56 -10.99
C GLY A 115 20.69 3.78 -11.68
N LEU A 116 19.40 4.05 -11.46
CA LEU A 116 18.67 5.20 -12.00
C LEU A 116 18.67 6.38 -11.01
N PRO A 117 18.51 7.63 -11.49
CA PRO A 117 18.37 8.77 -10.59
C PRO A 117 17.20 8.61 -9.61
N GLU A 118 17.45 8.81 -8.31
CA GLU A 118 16.50 8.61 -7.19
C GLU A 118 15.43 9.73 -7.10
N THR A 119 14.71 9.96 -8.18
CA THR A 119 13.68 11.02 -8.29
C THR A 119 12.43 10.78 -7.45
N GLY A 120 12.18 9.54 -7.03
CA GLY A 120 10.96 9.13 -6.35
C GLY A 120 9.71 9.16 -7.23
N LYS A 121 9.88 9.25 -8.56
CA LYS A 121 8.80 9.29 -9.54
C LYS A 121 8.79 8.02 -10.37
N ILE A 122 7.60 7.45 -10.57
CA ILE A 122 7.39 6.43 -11.59
C ILE A 122 7.50 7.08 -12.97
N THR A 123 8.26 6.44 -13.86
CA THR A 123 8.39 6.81 -15.27
C THR A 123 8.33 5.55 -16.13
N PRO A 124 7.98 5.66 -17.43
CA PRO A 124 8.04 4.52 -18.34
C PRO A 124 9.42 3.83 -18.38
N GLN A 125 10.51 4.61 -18.31
CA GLN A 125 11.87 4.10 -18.23
C GLN A 125 12.11 3.25 -16.97
N LEU A 126 11.58 3.68 -15.82
CA LEU A 126 11.70 2.89 -14.59
C LEU A 126 10.92 1.57 -14.70
N ILE A 127 9.71 1.58 -15.27
CA ILE A 127 8.93 0.36 -15.48
C ILE A 127 9.64 -0.60 -16.43
N GLU A 128 10.20 -0.10 -17.54
CA GLU A 128 11.02 -0.90 -18.45
C GLU A 128 12.21 -1.54 -17.72
N ALA A 129 12.92 -0.76 -16.89
CA ALA A 129 14.06 -1.24 -16.14
C ALA A 129 13.69 -2.28 -15.06
N ILE A 130 12.52 -2.12 -14.42
CA ILE A 130 11.98 -3.10 -13.47
C ILE A 130 11.65 -4.42 -14.16
N ASN A 131 11.03 -4.37 -15.35
CA ASN A 131 10.65 -5.57 -16.09
C ASN A 131 11.86 -6.21 -16.82
N ASN A 132 12.94 -5.46 -17.03
CA ASN A 132 14.14 -5.92 -17.75
C ASN A 132 15.45 -5.61 -16.98
N PRO A 133 15.60 -6.05 -15.72
CA PRO A 133 16.70 -5.61 -14.86
C PRO A 133 18.09 -5.99 -15.41
N ALA A 134 18.21 -7.13 -16.12
CA ALA A 134 19.47 -7.57 -16.72
C ALA A 134 20.04 -6.60 -17.78
N LYS A 135 19.21 -5.74 -18.37
CA LYS A 135 19.66 -4.70 -19.32
C LYS A 135 20.19 -3.44 -18.62
N HIS A 136 19.87 -3.27 -17.33
CA HIS A 136 20.11 -2.03 -16.59
C HIS A 136 21.01 -2.19 -15.37
N LEU A 137 21.25 -3.43 -14.92
CA LEU A 137 22.27 -3.72 -13.93
C LEU A 137 23.65 -3.56 -14.58
N ILE A 138 24.31 -2.43 -14.27
CA ILE A 138 25.71 -2.20 -14.60
C ILE A 138 26.53 -3.28 -13.87
N LYS A 139 27.30 -4.07 -14.62
CA LYS A 139 28.29 -5.01 -14.07
C LYS A 139 29.41 -4.27 -13.34
#